data_AF-A0A7S0D593-F1
#
_entry.id   AF-A0A7S0D593-F1
#
_cell.length_a   1.000
_cell.length_b   1.000
_cell.length_c   1.000
_cell.angle_alpha   90.00
_cell.angle_beta   90.00
_cell.angle_gamma   90.00
#
_symmetry.space_group_name_H-M   'P 1'
#
loop_
_entity.id
_entity.type
_entity.pdbx_description
1 polymer ?
#
loop_
_entity_poly.entity_id
_entity_poly.type
_entity_poly.pdbx_seq_one_letter_code
_entity_poly.pdbx_strand_id
1 'polypeptide(L)'
;SLASARVALAMGTSGEVPPSVTPPQRRRRFLLEARDLEPSWSRTLIALLLGLDLFDDAADEKDVVDAGSVPDVPPPPAGHARVWKLKDCTSAAVECASIHDFLNALAHDGLEVPCTHAYKHRRVTPVVRVPDAERLPLHTLSPSLEMQLAPLPTPELERRLAAADRRDTSEEDARAAKRARTRGDSGNEKAEKDRCKITRHLRLCRDLASSMRFERPTRNIDGVRLDEKGETYAGKLLELLRAFDGWPEDSKKRKGVGAAAYAVIKRKDVDKIIAREGTSPETTAGTSVGNKVVELFRLAQATLNVACGVTTNEGDEHGVPFDAVAVTRAFRGSPHVDARDTSHQYVLALGDFSDGGALCVEEVAEEKNQRPGDPGDARACGDAKDGDPVFYGAALGKKTRDGERRAPLRRFVPTGHVLRVNVKNRIARIDGRHVHWVDGWSGERFSVVFFCTRKENAAETQATAAHEEWMVAKQREKVLSMQLTD
;
A
#
# COMPACT_ATOMS: atom_id res chain seq x y z
N SER A 1 14.77 32.20 -54.09
CA SER A 1 14.65 32.61 -52.68
C SER A 1 15.54 31.69 -51.86
N LEU A 2 16.85 31.90 -51.69
CA LEU A 2 17.60 33.14 -51.41
C LEU A 2 17.00 33.86 -50.18
N ALA A 3 17.74 34.11 -49.10
CA ALA A 3 19.16 34.48 -49.08
C ALA A 3 20.09 33.60 -48.21
N SER A 4 21.35 33.53 -48.64
CA SER A 4 22.52 33.10 -47.86
C SER A 4 23.70 33.99 -48.25
N ALA A 5 24.44 34.51 -47.27
CA ALA A 5 25.72 35.22 -47.39
C ALA A 5 26.39 35.18 -46.00
N ARG A 6 27.59 34.59 -45.79
CA ARG A 6 28.94 35.09 -46.16
C ARG A 6 29.15 36.52 -45.65
N VAL A 7 30.13 36.84 -44.79
CA VAL A 7 31.61 36.79 -44.95
C VAL A 7 32.22 36.81 -43.52
N ALA A 8 33.41 36.28 -43.17
CA ALA A 8 34.62 35.90 -43.92
C ALA A 8 35.28 34.59 -43.42
N LEU A 9 36.46 34.27 -43.96
CA LEU A 9 37.58 33.65 -43.24
C LEU A 9 38.63 34.74 -42.98
N ALA A 10 39.30 34.69 -41.82
CA ALA A 10 40.58 35.37 -41.61
C ALA A 10 41.57 34.35 -41.01
N MET A 11 42.67 34.07 -41.70
CA MET A 11 43.80 33.37 -41.08
C MET A 11 44.54 34.34 -40.17
N GLY A 12 44.69 33.98 -38.90
CA GLY A 12 45.43 34.73 -37.89
C GLY A 12 46.21 33.77 -37.00
N THR A 13 47.52 33.98 -36.94
CA THR A 13 48.49 33.12 -36.26
C THR A 13 48.37 33.14 -34.73
N SER A 14 48.65 32.00 -34.09
CA SER A 14 49.22 31.85 -32.74
C SER A 14 48.80 32.86 -31.66
N GLY A 15 47.85 32.45 -30.81
CA GLY A 15 47.51 33.13 -29.56
C GLY A 15 47.02 32.12 -28.52
N GLU A 16 47.38 32.32 -27.25
CA GLU A 16 47.16 31.37 -26.17
C GLU A 16 45.68 31.14 -25.88
N VAL A 17 45.32 29.91 -25.50
CA VAL A 17 43.96 29.58 -25.03
C VAL A 17 43.84 29.99 -23.55
N PRO A 18 43.03 31.00 -23.19
CA PRO A 18 42.77 31.29 -21.78
C PRO A 18 41.96 30.14 -21.16
N PRO A 19 42.20 29.78 -19.89
CA PRO A 19 41.40 28.75 -19.22
C PRO A 19 39.96 29.24 -19.11
N SER A 20 39.06 28.64 -19.88
CA SER A 20 37.63 28.91 -19.77
C SER A 20 37.14 28.38 -18.42
N VAL A 21 36.95 29.31 -17.48
CA VAL A 21 36.23 29.04 -16.23
C VAL A 21 34.77 28.80 -16.59
N THR A 22 34.49 27.57 -16.99
CA THR A 22 33.13 27.05 -17.06
C THR A 22 32.60 27.15 -15.64
N PRO A 23 31.52 27.92 -15.35
CA PRO A 23 30.97 27.94 -14.01
C PRO A 23 30.59 26.50 -13.64
N PRO A 24 30.89 26.03 -12.42
CA PRO A 24 30.58 24.66 -12.03
C PRO A 24 29.09 24.44 -12.27
N GLN A 25 28.76 23.50 -13.16
CA GLN A 25 27.38 23.09 -13.37
C GLN A 25 26.85 22.69 -11.99
N ARG A 26 25.92 23.49 -11.44
CA ARG A 26 25.28 23.18 -10.16
C ARG A 26 24.72 21.77 -10.27
N ARG A 27 25.36 20.82 -9.57
CA ARG A 27 24.95 19.42 -9.58
C ARG A 27 23.47 19.39 -9.19
N ARG A 28 22.64 18.73 -9.99
CA ARG A 28 21.20 18.61 -9.67
C ARG A 28 21.08 17.79 -8.39
N ARG A 29 20.80 18.46 -7.28
CA ARG A 29 20.53 17.84 -5.97
C ARG A 29 19.04 17.48 -5.90
N PHE A 30 18.75 16.27 -5.47
CA PHE A 30 17.38 15.82 -5.23
C PHE A 30 17.07 16.00 -3.74
N LEU A 31 16.43 17.12 -3.40
CA LEU A 31 16.19 17.54 -2.02
C LEU A 31 14.69 17.55 -1.71
N LEU A 32 14.32 16.91 -0.61
CA LEU A 32 12.98 16.91 -0.05
C LEU A 32 12.99 17.35 1.42
N GLU A 33 11.83 17.81 1.88
CA GLU A 33 11.54 18.19 3.25
C GLU A 33 10.54 17.17 3.77
N ALA A 34 10.98 16.36 4.73
CA ALA A 34 10.09 15.54 5.51
C ALA A 34 9.53 16.42 6.64
N ARG A 35 8.21 16.54 6.74
CA ARG A 35 7.45 17.34 7.69
C ARG A 35 6.56 16.45 8.56
N ASP A 36 5.95 17.04 9.59
CA ASP A 36 5.12 16.36 10.59
C ASP A 36 5.90 15.29 11.39
N LEU A 37 7.21 15.52 11.59
CA LEU A 37 8.13 14.62 12.31
C LEU A 37 8.04 14.83 13.82
N GLU A 38 8.33 13.80 14.62
CA GLU A 38 8.50 13.96 16.07
C GLU A 38 9.96 14.33 16.40
N PRO A 39 10.22 15.29 17.32
CA PRO A 39 11.58 15.73 17.67
C PRO A 39 12.54 14.60 18.07
N SER A 40 12.01 13.52 18.64
CA SER A 40 12.76 12.34 19.08
C SER A 40 13.15 11.36 17.97
N TRP A 41 12.67 11.51 16.73
CA TRP A 41 13.03 10.60 15.64
C TRP A 41 14.49 10.77 15.23
N SER A 42 15.22 9.66 15.05
CA SER A 42 16.62 9.70 14.60
C SER A 42 16.72 9.96 13.09
N ARG A 43 17.89 10.43 12.64
CA ARG A 43 18.22 10.56 11.19
C ARG A 43 17.95 9.25 10.45
N THR A 44 18.33 8.13 11.05
CA THR A 44 18.11 6.77 10.53
C THR A 44 16.63 6.42 10.40
N LEU A 45 15.79 6.78 11.38
CA LEU A 45 14.35 6.53 11.29
C LEU A 45 13.73 7.34 10.15
N ILE A 46 14.13 8.60 9.97
CA ILE A 46 13.65 9.47 8.90
C ILE A 46 14.03 8.91 7.52
N ALA A 47 15.29 8.46 7.33
CA ALA A 47 15.72 7.83 6.09
C ALA A 47 14.95 6.53 5.79
N LEU A 48 14.86 5.62 6.76
CA LEU A 48 14.17 4.32 6.60
C LEU A 48 12.68 4.49 6.34
N LEU A 49 12.05 5.49 6.97
CA LEU A 49 10.67 5.85 6.66
C LEU A 49 10.52 6.12 5.16
N LEU A 50 11.44 6.88 4.55
CA LEU A 50 11.45 7.21 3.12
C LEU A 50 11.94 6.08 2.19
N GLY A 51 12.19 4.87 2.72
CA GLY A 51 12.68 3.75 1.91
C GLY A 51 14.18 3.81 1.57
N LEU A 52 14.96 4.57 2.34
CA LEU A 52 16.39 4.80 2.10
C LEU A 52 17.22 4.48 3.36
N ASP A 53 18.47 4.07 3.19
CA ASP A 53 19.41 3.98 4.30
C ASP A 53 19.94 5.37 4.68
N LEU A 54 20.40 5.54 5.92
CA LEU A 54 21.15 6.74 6.28
C LEU A 54 22.57 6.62 5.72
N PHE A 55 23.00 7.58 4.90
CA PHE A 55 24.41 7.82 4.66
C PHE A 55 24.97 8.56 5.88
N ASP A 56 25.94 7.95 6.56
CA ASP A 56 26.51 8.45 7.82
C ASP A 56 27.95 8.93 7.57
N ASP A 57 28.09 10.02 6.83
CA ASP A 57 29.37 10.60 6.44
C ASP A 57 30.03 11.43 7.54
N ALA A 58 30.43 10.75 8.61
CA ALA A 58 31.37 11.18 9.67
C ALA A 58 31.07 12.52 10.39
N ALA A 59 29.92 13.14 10.14
CA ALA A 59 29.46 14.36 10.80
C ALA A 59 28.51 14.02 11.96
N ASP A 60 28.82 14.57 13.14
CA ASP A 60 28.13 14.31 14.41
C ASP A 60 26.59 14.37 14.30
N GLU A 61 25.88 13.70 15.20
CA GLU A 61 24.41 13.76 15.33
C GLU A 61 23.86 15.17 15.66
N LYS A 62 24.70 16.21 15.70
CA LYS A 62 24.40 17.58 16.13
C LYS A 62 24.07 18.55 15.00
N ASP A 63 24.12 18.12 13.73
CA ASP A 63 23.86 18.98 12.58
C ASP A 63 22.37 19.34 12.43
N VAL A 64 21.95 20.32 13.24
CA VAL A 64 20.73 21.10 13.03
C VAL A 64 21.04 22.25 12.10
N VAL A 65 20.53 22.18 10.86
CA VAL A 65 20.82 23.17 9.81
C VAL A 65 19.67 24.16 9.63
N ASP A 66 19.97 25.33 9.04
CA ASP A 66 18.93 26.23 8.57
C ASP A 66 18.30 25.71 7.27
N ALA A 67 17.02 26.00 7.05
CA ALA A 67 16.33 25.64 5.82
C ALA A 67 17.01 26.33 4.62
N GLY A 68 17.67 25.53 3.78
CA GLY A 68 18.44 26.00 2.62
C GLY A 68 19.96 26.10 2.82
N SER A 69 20.49 25.90 4.03
CA SER A 69 21.95 25.89 4.28
C SER A 69 22.57 24.49 4.12
N VAL A 70 22.17 23.76 3.08
CA VAL A 70 22.64 22.38 2.82
C VAL A 70 24.12 22.44 2.36
N PRO A 71 25.07 21.74 3.03
CA PRO A 71 26.48 21.80 2.67
C PRO A 71 26.78 21.36 1.23
N ASP A 72 27.77 21.97 0.57
CA ASP A 72 28.14 21.61 -0.82
C ASP A 72 29.03 20.35 -0.89
N VAL A 73 28.52 19.24 -0.36
CA VAL A 73 29.16 17.92 -0.33
C VAL A 73 28.74 17.04 -1.52
N PRO A 74 29.50 15.99 -1.89
CA PRO A 74 29.08 14.99 -2.87
C PRO A 74 27.74 14.33 -2.48
N PRO A 75 26.91 13.90 -3.45
CA PRO A 75 25.68 13.18 -3.14
C PRO A 75 25.97 11.85 -2.43
N PRO A 76 25.02 11.33 -1.61
CA PRO A 76 25.16 10.01 -1.00
C PRO A 76 25.17 8.88 -2.06
N PRO A 77 25.54 7.65 -1.69
CA PRO A 77 25.39 6.47 -2.54
C PRO A 77 23.93 6.18 -2.88
N ALA A 78 23.68 5.50 -4.01
CA ALA A 78 22.33 5.04 -4.39
C ALA A 78 21.65 4.23 -3.27
N GLY A 79 20.32 4.36 -3.14
CA GLY A 79 19.56 3.75 -2.05
C GLY A 79 19.82 4.35 -0.66
N HIS A 80 20.74 5.31 -0.52
CA HIS A 80 21.01 6.02 0.73
C HIS A 80 20.55 7.49 0.63
N ALA A 81 20.32 8.08 1.79
CA ALA A 81 19.93 9.46 1.98
C ALA A 81 20.80 10.13 3.05
N ARG A 82 21.16 11.39 2.81
CA ARG A 82 21.74 12.25 3.84
C ARG A 82 20.60 13.06 4.48
N VAL A 83 20.51 13.08 5.81
CA VAL A 83 19.39 13.67 6.55
C VAL A 83 19.90 14.73 7.52
N TRP A 84 19.38 15.95 7.43
CA TRP A 84 19.63 17.01 8.41
C TRP A 84 18.33 17.41 9.10
N LYS A 85 18.32 17.47 10.43
CA LYS A 85 17.19 18.02 11.17
C LYS A 85 17.15 19.54 10.99
N LEU A 86 15.96 20.10 10.85
CA LEU A 86 15.77 21.55 10.83
C LEU A 86 15.52 22.07 12.25
N LYS A 87 15.73 23.38 12.46
CA LYS A 87 15.65 24.04 13.78
C LYS A 87 14.27 23.95 14.46
N ASP A 88 13.20 23.69 13.71
CA ASP A 88 11.87 23.48 14.26
C ASP A 88 11.74 22.13 15.01
N CYS A 89 12.68 21.21 14.82
CA CYS A 89 12.65 19.81 15.26
C CYS A 89 11.43 19.00 14.78
N THR A 90 10.61 19.55 13.88
CA THR A 90 9.42 18.91 13.30
C THR A 90 9.55 18.67 11.79
N SER A 91 10.66 19.12 11.19
CA SER A 91 11.02 18.83 9.81
C SER A 91 12.49 18.46 9.66
N ALA A 92 12.81 17.84 8.52
CA ALA A 92 14.16 17.46 8.14
C ALA A 92 14.36 17.65 6.63
N ALA A 93 15.49 18.23 6.25
CA ALA A 93 15.97 18.21 4.88
C ALA A 93 16.61 16.85 4.60
N VAL A 94 16.32 16.28 3.43
CA VAL A 94 16.85 14.98 3.00
C VAL A 94 17.35 15.09 1.56
N GLU A 95 18.60 14.68 1.35
CA GLU A 95 19.22 14.57 0.03
C GLU A 95 19.21 13.12 -0.43
N CYS A 96 18.60 12.88 -1.59
CA CYS A 96 18.58 11.60 -2.28
C CYS A 96 19.71 11.54 -3.32
N ALA A 97 20.34 10.38 -3.48
CA ALA A 97 21.44 10.17 -4.44
C ALA A 97 21.01 10.34 -5.90
N SER A 98 19.78 9.92 -6.25
CA SER A 98 19.27 9.90 -7.61
C SER A 98 17.82 10.38 -7.72
N ILE A 99 17.37 10.64 -8.95
CA ILE A 99 15.95 10.89 -9.24
C ILE A 99 15.07 9.70 -8.89
N HIS A 100 15.58 8.47 -8.98
CA HIS A 100 14.84 7.26 -8.64
C HIS A 100 14.61 7.19 -7.12
N ASP A 101 15.66 7.39 -6.32
CA ASP A 101 15.57 7.44 -4.84
C ASP A 101 14.61 8.55 -4.37
N PHE A 102 14.64 9.70 -5.04
CA PHE A 102 13.73 10.83 -4.78
C PHE A 102 12.27 10.51 -5.14
N LEU A 103 12.02 9.89 -6.29
CA LEU A 103 10.67 9.44 -6.67
C LEU A 103 10.17 8.33 -5.74
N ASN A 104 11.03 7.43 -5.27
CA ASN A 104 10.70 6.44 -4.24
C ASN A 104 10.37 7.10 -2.89
N ALA A 105 11.18 8.06 -2.43
CA ALA A 105 10.90 8.80 -1.21
C ALA A 105 9.57 9.60 -1.29
N LEU A 106 9.18 10.05 -2.49
CA LEU A 106 7.84 10.60 -2.76
C LEU A 106 6.77 9.50 -2.87
N ALA A 107 7.05 8.30 -3.40
CA ALA A 107 6.19 7.09 -3.33
C ALA A 107 5.75 6.81 -1.90
N HIS A 108 6.70 7.01 -0.98
CA HIS A 108 6.58 6.91 0.45
C HIS A 108 5.82 8.07 1.15
N ASP A 109 5.34 9.11 0.45
CA ASP A 109 4.50 10.15 1.08
C ASP A 109 3.14 9.57 1.55
N GLY A 110 2.76 9.90 2.78
CA GLY A 110 1.52 9.42 3.41
C GLY A 110 1.48 7.96 3.87
N LEU A 111 2.56 7.18 3.70
CA LEU A 111 2.60 5.76 4.13
C LEU A 111 2.30 5.61 5.64
N GLU A 112 1.28 4.82 5.98
CA GLU A 112 1.03 4.37 7.35
C GLU A 112 1.87 3.13 7.68
N VAL A 113 2.86 3.26 8.57
CA VAL A 113 3.61 2.09 9.09
C VAL A 113 2.88 1.52 10.32
N PRO A 114 2.48 0.24 10.34
CA PRO A 114 1.89 -0.40 11.52
C PRO A 114 2.95 -0.66 12.59
N CYS A 115 3.18 0.34 13.43
CA CYS A 115 3.99 0.20 14.62
C CYS A 115 3.10 0.13 15.87
N THR A 116 3.53 -0.67 16.84
CA THR A 116 2.69 -1.37 17.83
C THR A 116 1.67 -0.55 18.65
N HIS A 117 1.70 0.78 18.61
CA HIS A 117 0.74 1.64 19.32
C HIS A 117 0.17 2.83 18.53
N ALA A 118 0.60 3.08 17.29
CA ALA A 118 -0.04 4.05 16.39
C ALA A 118 0.51 3.91 14.96
N TYR A 119 -0.38 3.89 13.96
CA TYR A 119 -0.02 4.31 12.61
C TYR A 119 0.34 5.81 12.66
N LYS A 120 1.55 6.16 12.20
CA LYS A 120 1.98 7.57 12.11
C LYS A 120 2.22 7.95 10.66
N HIS A 121 1.53 9.01 10.26
CA HIS A 121 1.65 9.65 8.96
C HIS A 121 2.87 10.58 8.95
N ARG A 122 3.58 10.64 7.83
CA ARG A 122 4.58 11.68 7.52
C ARG A 122 4.14 12.42 6.26
N ARG A 123 4.45 13.71 6.16
CA ARG A 123 4.28 14.48 4.93
C ARG A 123 5.63 14.72 4.29
N VAL A 124 5.74 14.48 3.00
CA VAL A 124 6.96 14.71 2.22
C VAL A 124 6.68 15.77 1.16
N THR A 125 7.59 16.73 1.01
CA THR A 125 7.42 17.81 0.02
C THR A 125 8.78 18.12 -0.63
N PRO A 126 8.88 18.29 -1.97
CA PRO A 126 10.15 18.64 -2.60
C PRO A 126 10.60 20.06 -2.16
N VAL A 127 11.86 20.19 -1.71
CA VAL A 127 12.45 21.50 -1.28
C VAL A 127 12.77 22.35 -2.49
N VAL A 128 13.45 21.76 -3.47
CA VAL A 128 13.65 22.37 -4.76
C VAL A 128 12.40 22.06 -5.57
N ARG A 129 11.69 23.10 -6.01
CA ARG A 129 10.74 22.99 -7.13
C ARG A 129 11.51 22.64 -8.39
N VAL A 130 11.85 21.35 -8.54
CA VAL A 130 12.08 20.78 -9.86
C VAL A 130 10.80 21.09 -10.64
N PRO A 131 10.87 21.74 -11.82
CA PRO A 131 9.69 21.99 -12.62
C PRO A 131 8.88 20.70 -12.77
N ASP A 132 7.57 20.83 -12.54
CA ASP A 132 6.59 19.75 -12.54
C ASP A 132 6.69 18.69 -11.40
N ALA A 133 7.53 18.84 -10.37
CA ALA A 133 7.54 17.93 -9.21
C ALA A 133 6.22 17.92 -8.43
N GLU A 134 5.60 19.08 -8.20
CA GLU A 134 4.26 19.21 -7.59
C GLU A 134 3.14 18.66 -8.51
N ARG A 135 3.47 18.35 -9.77
CA ARG A 135 2.58 17.75 -10.79
C ARG A 135 2.94 16.30 -11.11
N LEU A 136 3.95 15.72 -10.47
CA LEU A 136 4.30 14.32 -10.69
C LEU A 136 3.06 13.48 -10.39
N PRO A 137 2.59 12.65 -11.36
CA PRO A 137 1.42 11.82 -11.16
C PRO A 137 1.80 10.67 -10.23
N LEU A 138 1.91 10.94 -8.93
CA LEU A 138 2.45 10.06 -7.90
C LEU A 138 1.72 8.72 -7.74
N HIS A 139 0.60 8.56 -8.43
CA HIS A 139 -0.19 7.34 -8.60
C HIS A 139 0.32 6.41 -9.73
N THR A 140 1.22 6.87 -10.61
CA THR A 140 1.94 6.04 -11.60
C THR A 140 3.06 5.21 -10.98
N LEU A 141 3.49 5.54 -9.76
CA LEU A 141 4.52 4.81 -9.03
C LEU A 141 3.90 3.63 -8.28
N SER A 142 4.28 2.41 -8.65
CA SER A 142 4.01 1.22 -7.85
C SER A 142 4.74 1.31 -6.50
N PRO A 143 4.14 0.84 -5.38
CA PRO A 143 4.82 0.78 -4.10
C PRO A 143 6.07 -0.11 -4.16
N SER A 144 7.18 0.37 -3.59
CA SER A 144 8.41 -0.40 -3.42
C SER A 144 8.18 -1.62 -2.53
N LEU A 145 9.05 -2.63 -2.62
CA LEU A 145 8.88 -3.88 -1.87
C LEU A 145 8.89 -3.64 -0.36
N GLU A 146 9.66 -2.67 0.13
CA GLU A 146 9.65 -2.25 1.54
C GLU A 146 8.27 -1.72 1.98
N MET A 147 7.58 -0.94 1.14
CA MET A 147 6.19 -0.52 1.41
C MET A 147 5.24 -1.72 1.44
N GLN A 148 5.42 -2.69 0.54
CA GLN A 148 4.58 -3.90 0.48
C GLN A 148 4.79 -4.82 1.69
N LEU A 149 5.98 -4.79 2.30
CA LEU A 149 6.34 -5.59 3.48
C LEU A 149 6.00 -4.89 4.80
N ALA A 150 5.96 -3.56 4.86
CA ALA A 150 5.68 -2.80 6.09
C ALA A 150 4.35 -3.16 6.79
N PRO A 151 3.26 -3.58 6.11
CA PRO A 151 2.05 -4.05 6.77
C PRO A 151 2.18 -5.36 7.57
N LEU A 152 3.28 -6.11 7.41
CA LEU A 152 3.47 -7.42 8.03
C LEU A 152 3.89 -7.30 9.50
N PRO A 153 3.42 -8.19 10.40
CA PRO A 153 3.92 -8.25 11.77
C PRO A 153 5.44 -8.45 11.81
N THR A 154 6.14 -7.78 12.73
CA THR A 154 7.59 -7.93 12.93
C THR A 154 8.05 -9.39 13.08
N PRO A 155 7.35 -10.28 13.83
CA PRO A 155 7.73 -11.69 13.92
C PRO A 155 7.60 -12.47 12.59
N GLU A 156 6.77 -11.99 11.67
CA GLU A 156 6.63 -12.58 10.34
C GLU A 156 7.77 -12.14 9.40
N LEU A 157 8.19 -10.87 9.47
CA LEU A 157 9.39 -10.40 8.78
C LEU A 157 10.64 -11.17 9.23
N GLU A 158 10.82 -11.35 10.55
CA GLU A 158 11.89 -12.15 11.15
C GLU A 158 11.88 -13.60 10.65
N ARG A 159 10.70 -14.24 10.62
CA ARG A 159 10.50 -15.62 10.13
C ARG A 159 10.94 -15.75 8.67
N ARG A 160 10.54 -14.81 7.82
CA ARG A 160 10.84 -14.82 6.38
C ARG A 160 12.32 -14.57 6.10
N LEU A 161 12.93 -13.60 6.78
CA LEU A 161 14.37 -13.33 6.63
C LEU A 161 15.19 -14.55 7.04
N ALA A 162 14.90 -15.15 8.21
CA ALA A 162 15.53 -16.40 8.64
C ALA A 162 15.22 -17.63 7.74
N ALA A 163 14.27 -17.53 6.80
CA ALA A 163 14.00 -18.53 5.77
C ALA A 163 14.61 -18.17 4.40
N ALA A 164 15.01 -16.91 4.18
CA ALA A 164 15.89 -16.51 3.09
C ALA A 164 17.32 -16.94 3.38
N ASP A 165 17.88 -16.57 4.55
CA ASP A 165 19.24 -16.92 4.97
C ASP A 165 19.56 -18.42 4.80
N ARG A 166 18.60 -19.28 5.20
CA ARG A 166 18.72 -20.75 5.13
C ARG A 166 18.75 -21.32 3.70
N ARG A 167 18.32 -20.56 2.69
CA ARG A 167 18.40 -20.96 1.27
C ARG A 167 19.74 -20.59 0.64
N ASP A 168 20.40 -19.56 1.16
CA ASP A 168 21.68 -19.05 0.64
C ASP A 168 22.91 -19.65 1.36
N THR A 169 22.77 -20.13 2.61
CA THR A 169 23.85 -20.84 3.32
C THR A 169 23.99 -22.30 2.89
N SER A 170 25.21 -22.76 2.64
CA SER A 170 25.50 -24.20 2.57
C SER A 170 25.25 -24.89 3.92
N GLU A 171 25.08 -26.22 3.92
CA GLU A 171 24.95 -26.97 5.19
C GLU A 171 26.16 -26.77 6.14
N GLU A 172 27.34 -26.52 5.59
CA GLU A 172 28.57 -26.32 6.36
C GLU A 172 28.59 -24.93 7.03
N ASP A 173 28.21 -23.89 6.29
CA ASP A 173 28.08 -22.52 6.80
C ASP A 173 26.96 -22.40 7.85
N ALA A 174 25.83 -23.06 7.62
CA ALA A 174 24.73 -23.12 8.59
C ALA A 174 25.17 -23.77 9.92
N ARG A 175 26.03 -24.80 9.87
CA ARG A 175 26.62 -25.44 11.06
C ARG A 175 27.65 -24.51 11.73
N ALA A 176 28.44 -23.75 10.97
CA ALA A 176 29.37 -22.77 11.50
C ALA A 176 28.65 -21.60 12.20
N ALA A 177 27.63 -21.02 11.57
CA ALA A 177 26.79 -19.96 12.14
C ALA A 177 26.07 -20.41 13.42
N LYS A 178 25.59 -21.66 13.48
CA LYS A 178 24.97 -22.25 14.69
C LYS A 178 25.97 -22.44 15.83
N ARG A 179 27.26 -22.69 15.52
CA ARG A 179 28.37 -22.72 16.49
C ARG A 179 28.81 -21.32 16.94
N ALA A 180 28.67 -20.30 16.08
CA ALA A 180 28.90 -18.91 16.46
C ALA A 180 27.81 -18.40 17.41
N ARG A 181 26.53 -18.64 17.11
CA ARG A 181 25.39 -18.23 17.98
C ARG A 181 25.39 -18.89 19.36
N THR A 182 26.00 -20.07 19.52
CA THR A 182 26.20 -20.69 20.85
C THR A 182 27.42 -20.16 21.60
N ARG A 183 28.32 -19.40 20.95
CA ARG A 183 29.48 -18.74 21.56
C ARG A 183 29.21 -17.28 21.95
N GLY A 184 28.04 -17.02 22.57
CA GLY A 184 27.87 -15.96 23.57
C GLY A 184 28.21 -14.50 23.21
N ASP A 185 28.29 -14.12 21.93
CA ASP A 185 28.62 -12.74 21.50
C ASP A 185 27.42 -11.78 21.64
N SER A 186 26.93 -11.68 22.88
CA SER A 186 25.65 -11.11 23.29
C SER A 186 25.67 -9.59 23.51
N GLY A 187 26.83 -8.94 23.31
CA GLY A 187 26.98 -7.50 23.49
C GLY A 187 26.21 -6.69 22.45
N ASN A 188 26.27 -7.09 21.17
CA ASN A 188 25.71 -6.30 20.07
C ASN A 188 24.19 -6.51 19.90
N GLU A 189 23.68 -7.73 20.10
CA GLU A 189 22.22 -8.00 20.07
C GLU A 189 21.42 -7.23 21.12
N LYS A 190 22.05 -6.88 22.25
CA LYS A 190 21.40 -6.10 23.30
C LYS A 190 21.27 -4.62 22.89
N ALA A 191 22.33 -4.03 22.34
CA ALA A 191 22.30 -2.67 21.78
C ALA A 191 21.34 -2.55 20.57
N GLU A 192 21.19 -3.62 19.77
CA GLU A 192 20.19 -3.72 18.69
C GLU A 192 18.75 -3.73 19.24
N LYS A 193 18.49 -4.48 20.32
CA LYS A 193 17.18 -4.56 20.99
C LYS A 193 16.72 -3.26 21.63
N ASP A 194 17.66 -2.39 22.03
CA ASP A 194 17.37 -1.08 22.61
C ASP A 194 17.06 0.00 21.55
N ARG A 195 17.17 -0.32 20.24
CA ARG A 195 16.72 0.58 19.16
C ARG A 195 15.20 0.69 19.10
N CYS A 196 14.70 1.86 18.68
CA CYS A 196 13.28 2.11 18.46
C CYS A 196 12.61 0.98 17.65
N LYS A 197 11.50 0.43 18.16
CA LYS A 197 10.76 -0.70 17.53
C LYS A 197 10.44 -0.43 16.04
N ILE A 198 10.16 0.82 15.69
CA ILE A 198 9.87 1.28 14.33
C ILE A 198 11.11 1.13 13.43
N THR A 199 12.27 1.61 13.90
CA THR A 199 13.55 1.49 13.19
C THR A 199 13.92 0.02 12.96
N ARG A 200 13.74 -0.84 13.98
CA ARG A 200 13.98 -2.29 13.85
C ARG A 200 13.06 -2.95 12.82
N HIS A 201 11.77 -2.60 12.84
CA HIS A 201 10.78 -3.12 11.90
C HIS A 201 11.08 -2.69 10.45
N LEU A 202 11.35 -1.39 10.20
CA LEU A 202 11.65 -0.89 8.85
C LEU A 202 12.95 -1.46 8.27
N ARG A 203 13.95 -1.73 9.12
CA ARG A 203 15.15 -2.48 8.70
C ARG A 203 14.81 -3.89 8.26
N LEU A 204 14.02 -4.64 9.04
CA LEU A 204 13.59 -5.99 8.64
C LEU A 204 12.82 -5.99 7.32
N CYS A 205 12.01 -4.96 7.02
CA CYS A 205 11.39 -4.80 5.69
C CYS A 205 12.45 -4.65 4.58
N ARG A 206 13.48 -3.83 4.81
CA ARG A 206 14.54 -3.52 3.84
C ARG A 206 15.54 -4.66 3.66
N ASP A 207 15.93 -5.34 4.74
CA ASP A 207 16.81 -6.51 4.73
C ASP A 207 16.12 -7.66 3.95
N LEU A 208 14.83 -7.89 4.24
CA LEU A 208 14.02 -8.87 3.51
C LEU A 208 13.85 -8.46 2.05
N ALA A 209 13.54 -7.20 1.75
CA ALA A 209 13.47 -6.71 0.36
C ALA A 209 14.80 -6.91 -0.37
N SER A 210 15.94 -6.63 0.28
CA SER A 210 17.29 -6.83 -0.28
C SER A 210 17.57 -8.31 -0.58
N SER A 211 17.19 -9.23 0.32
CA SER A 211 17.28 -10.68 0.08
C SER A 211 16.40 -11.15 -1.10
N MET A 212 15.28 -10.45 -1.34
CA MET A 212 14.38 -10.64 -2.48
C MET A 212 14.81 -9.82 -3.71
N ARG A 213 15.98 -9.16 -3.69
CA ARG A 213 16.50 -8.29 -4.75
C ARG A 213 15.56 -7.15 -5.15
N PHE A 214 14.76 -6.67 -4.20
CA PHE A 214 13.71 -5.65 -4.36
C PHE A 214 12.57 -6.05 -5.31
N GLU A 215 12.49 -7.32 -5.70
CA GLU A 215 11.47 -7.84 -6.61
C GLU A 215 10.57 -8.89 -5.95
N ARG A 216 9.36 -9.07 -6.50
CA ARG A 216 8.41 -10.06 -5.98
C ARG A 216 7.66 -10.77 -7.12
N PRO A 217 7.69 -12.11 -7.18
CA PRO A 217 6.97 -12.86 -8.22
C PRO A 217 5.48 -12.52 -8.21
N THR A 218 4.95 -12.20 -9.40
CA THR A 218 3.58 -11.73 -9.56
C THR A 218 2.81 -12.64 -10.52
N ARG A 219 1.62 -13.09 -10.10
CA ARG A 219 0.64 -13.80 -10.94
C ARG A 219 -0.47 -12.83 -11.33
N ASN A 220 -0.92 -12.87 -12.59
CA ASN A 220 -2.01 -12.01 -13.07
C ASN A 220 -3.30 -12.82 -13.16
N ILE A 221 -4.43 -12.21 -12.77
CA ILE A 221 -5.77 -12.76 -12.95
C ILE A 221 -6.77 -11.65 -13.31
N ASP A 222 -7.79 -12.00 -14.08
CA ASP A 222 -8.90 -11.13 -14.41
C ASP A 222 -10.00 -11.19 -13.33
N GLY A 223 -10.47 -10.02 -12.87
CA GLY A 223 -11.74 -9.94 -12.14
C GLY A 223 -12.94 -10.24 -13.04
N VAL A 224 -14.08 -10.56 -12.41
CA VAL A 224 -15.33 -10.94 -13.07
C VAL A 224 -15.84 -9.79 -13.94
N ARG A 225 -16.06 -10.06 -15.23
CA ARG A 225 -16.66 -9.08 -16.15
C ARG A 225 -18.09 -8.74 -15.78
N LEU A 226 -18.45 -7.49 -16.00
CA LEU A 226 -19.84 -7.06 -16.04
C LEU A 226 -20.48 -7.55 -17.36
N ASP A 227 -21.81 -7.66 -17.37
CA ASP A 227 -22.61 -7.78 -18.60
C ASP A 227 -23.17 -6.40 -18.95
N GLU A 228 -23.91 -6.27 -20.06
CA GLU A 228 -24.46 -4.99 -20.53
C GLU A 228 -25.23 -4.20 -19.46
N LYS A 229 -25.99 -4.91 -18.60
CA LYS A 229 -26.74 -4.31 -17.49
C LYS A 229 -25.79 -3.82 -16.39
N GLY A 230 -24.78 -4.62 -16.06
CA GLY A 230 -23.73 -4.26 -15.11
C GLY A 230 -22.88 -3.08 -15.59
N GLU A 231 -22.50 -3.07 -16.87
CA GLU A 231 -21.77 -1.97 -17.51
C GLU A 231 -22.60 -0.68 -17.52
N THR A 232 -23.91 -0.79 -17.76
CA THR A 232 -24.84 0.35 -17.66
C THR A 232 -24.89 0.94 -16.25
N TYR A 233 -24.93 0.11 -15.20
CA TYR A 233 -24.87 0.58 -13.82
C TYR A 233 -23.49 1.17 -13.46
N ALA A 234 -22.41 0.53 -13.89
CA ALA A 234 -21.05 1.01 -13.69
C ALA A 234 -20.78 2.37 -14.38
N GLY A 235 -21.30 2.57 -15.59
CA GLY A 235 -21.24 3.86 -16.30
C GLY A 235 -21.97 4.97 -15.55
N LYS A 236 -23.21 4.71 -15.09
CA LYS A 236 -23.96 5.66 -14.25
C LYS A 236 -23.26 5.95 -12.93
N LEU A 237 -22.64 4.94 -12.31
CA LEU A 237 -21.87 5.08 -11.08
C LEU A 237 -20.60 5.93 -11.30
N LEU A 238 -19.90 5.77 -12.43
CA LEU A 238 -18.74 6.59 -12.79
C LEU A 238 -19.11 8.06 -12.97
N GLU A 239 -20.19 8.37 -13.71
CA GLU A 239 -20.67 9.75 -13.87
C GLU A 239 -21.09 10.36 -12.53
N LEU A 240 -21.75 9.59 -11.66
CA LEU A 240 -22.11 10.05 -10.32
C LEU A 240 -20.87 10.28 -9.44
N LEU A 241 -19.82 9.44 -9.54
CA LEU A 241 -18.54 9.61 -8.84
C LEU A 241 -17.77 10.85 -9.31
N ARG A 242 -17.83 11.18 -10.61
CA ARG A 242 -17.28 12.42 -11.19
C ARG A 242 -18.00 13.67 -10.67
N ALA A 243 -19.33 13.61 -10.55
CA ALA A 243 -20.18 14.68 -10.04
C ALA A 243 -20.43 14.63 -8.51
N PHE A 244 -19.71 13.76 -7.79
CA PHE A 244 -19.89 13.60 -6.35
C PHE A 244 -19.23 14.76 -5.61
N ASP A 245 -20.00 15.42 -4.76
CA ASP A 245 -19.65 16.54 -3.89
C ASP A 245 -19.72 16.18 -2.40
N GLY A 246 -20.27 15.01 -2.06
CA GLY A 246 -20.32 14.46 -0.70
C GLY A 246 -18.98 13.95 -0.14
N TRP A 247 -17.85 14.42 -0.67
CA TRP A 247 -16.53 14.07 -0.15
C TRP A 247 -16.31 14.70 1.24
N PRO A 248 -15.85 13.93 2.25
CA PRO A 248 -15.42 14.48 3.52
C PRO A 248 -14.34 15.56 3.35
N GLU A 249 -14.49 16.65 4.12
CA GLU A 249 -13.44 17.66 4.32
C GLU A 249 -12.11 17.00 4.76
N ASP A 250 -10.98 17.61 4.43
CA ASP A 250 -9.65 17.03 4.72
C ASP A 250 -9.41 16.68 6.20
N SER A 251 -10.02 17.43 7.13
CA SER A 251 -9.98 17.15 8.57
C SER A 251 -10.69 15.85 8.98
N LYS A 252 -11.59 15.35 8.12
CA LYS A 252 -12.42 14.14 8.31
C LYS A 252 -11.99 12.98 7.39
N LYS A 253 -11.08 13.20 6.44
CA LYS A 253 -10.47 12.13 5.63
C LYS A 253 -9.70 11.18 6.56
N ARG A 254 -9.72 9.88 6.24
CA ARG A 254 -8.86 8.90 6.93
C ARG A 254 -7.40 9.29 6.65
N LYS A 255 -6.65 9.63 7.71
CA LYS A 255 -5.20 9.87 7.60
C LYS A 255 -4.51 8.68 6.93
N GLY A 256 -3.49 8.94 6.14
CA GLY A 256 -2.71 7.91 5.46
C GLY A 256 -3.39 7.19 4.29
N VAL A 257 -4.65 7.50 3.96
CA VAL A 257 -5.21 7.13 2.66
C VAL A 257 -4.65 8.10 1.61
N GLY A 258 -3.67 7.65 0.84
CA GLY A 258 -3.14 8.36 -0.32
C GLY A 258 -4.15 8.41 -1.47
N ALA A 259 -5.15 9.28 -1.38
CA ALA A 259 -6.14 9.51 -2.44
C ALA A 259 -6.52 10.98 -2.52
N ALA A 260 -6.82 11.48 -3.71
CA ALA A 260 -7.32 12.85 -3.88
C ALA A 260 -8.65 13.07 -3.13
N ALA A 261 -9.52 12.07 -3.16
CA ALA A 261 -10.74 12.03 -2.35
C ALA A 261 -11.04 10.61 -1.84
N TYR A 262 -11.68 10.52 -0.67
CA TYR A 262 -12.02 9.28 0.02
C TYR A 262 -13.30 9.48 0.83
N ALA A 263 -14.31 8.62 0.62
CA ALA A 263 -15.54 8.61 1.41
C ALA A 263 -15.92 7.18 1.80
N VAL A 264 -16.57 7.02 2.96
CA VAL A 264 -17.16 5.74 3.41
C VAL A 264 -18.64 5.95 3.63
N ILE A 265 -19.46 5.28 2.82
CA ILE A 265 -20.92 5.32 2.87
C ILE A 265 -21.39 4.03 3.53
N LYS A 266 -22.13 4.15 4.64
CA LYS A 266 -22.62 3.00 5.43
C LYS A 266 -24.10 2.83 5.21
N ARG A 267 -24.57 1.59 5.08
CA ARG A 267 -25.99 1.24 4.87
C ARG A 267 -26.89 1.96 5.89
N LYS A 268 -26.58 1.81 7.18
CA LYS A 268 -27.27 2.46 8.31
C LYS A 268 -27.41 3.99 8.25
N ASP A 269 -26.64 4.67 7.42
CA ASP A 269 -26.65 6.12 7.27
C ASP A 269 -27.38 6.51 5.96
N VAL A 270 -27.35 5.65 4.94
CA VAL A 270 -28.27 5.67 3.77
C VAL A 270 -29.71 5.45 4.21
N ASP A 271 -29.99 4.42 5.01
CA ASP A 271 -31.32 4.06 5.51
C ASP A 271 -31.98 5.24 6.26
N LYS A 272 -31.18 6.02 7.00
CA LYS A 272 -31.64 7.22 7.71
C LYS A 272 -31.95 8.40 6.79
N ILE A 273 -31.27 8.52 5.65
CA ILE A 273 -31.57 9.56 4.66
C ILE A 273 -32.93 9.24 4.04
N ILE A 274 -33.12 8.01 3.57
CA ILE A 274 -34.38 7.51 2.99
C ILE A 274 -35.55 7.72 3.98
N ALA A 275 -35.39 7.32 5.25
CA ALA A 275 -36.45 7.48 6.27
C ALA A 275 -36.82 8.95 6.56
N ARG A 276 -35.89 9.90 6.39
CA ARG A 276 -36.14 11.34 6.57
C ARG A 276 -36.85 11.96 5.37
N GLU A 277 -36.46 11.58 4.16
CA GLU A 277 -37.10 12.07 2.94
C GLU A 277 -38.55 11.56 2.83
N GLY A 278 -38.82 10.32 3.26
CA GLY A 278 -40.18 9.78 3.37
C GLY A 278 -41.09 10.45 4.43
N THR A 279 -40.54 11.32 5.30
CA THR A 279 -41.31 12.05 6.33
C THR A 279 -41.45 13.56 6.09
N SER A 280 -40.84 14.11 5.03
CA SER A 280 -40.96 15.54 4.69
C SER A 280 -40.92 15.75 3.17
N PRO A 281 -42.07 15.78 2.47
CA PRO A 281 -42.14 15.86 1.01
C PRO A 281 -41.83 17.26 0.42
N GLU A 282 -41.67 18.29 1.27
CA GLU A 282 -41.37 19.65 0.82
C GLU A 282 -39.88 19.96 0.92
N THR A 283 -39.11 19.66 -0.15
CA THR A 283 -37.93 20.48 -0.48
C THR A 283 -37.65 20.49 -1.98
N THR A 284 -37.18 21.64 -2.47
CA THR A 284 -37.01 22.01 -3.88
C THR A 284 -36.11 21.06 -4.69
N ALA A 285 -36.40 21.00 -6.01
CA ALA A 285 -35.74 20.19 -7.03
C ALA A 285 -34.26 20.56 -7.32
N GLY A 286 -33.39 20.35 -6.34
CA GLY A 286 -31.96 20.21 -6.52
C GLY A 286 -31.51 18.86 -5.96
N THR A 287 -30.65 18.13 -6.67
CA THR A 287 -30.17 16.81 -6.23
C THR A 287 -29.33 16.96 -4.97
N SER A 288 -29.96 16.80 -3.80
CA SER A 288 -29.28 16.92 -2.51
C SER A 288 -28.09 15.96 -2.42
N VAL A 289 -27.08 16.32 -1.62
CA VAL A 289 -25.95 15.41 -1.35
C VAL A 289 -26.43 14.09 -0.77
N GLY A 290 -27.53 14.10 0.00
CA GLY A 290 -28.22 12.89 0.48
C GLY A 290 -28.71 11.99 -0.66
N ASN A 291 -29.45 12.54 -1.63
CA ASN A 291 -29.90 11.82 -2.82
C ASN A 291 -28.73 11.22 -3.62
N LYS A 292 -27.63 11.97 -3.79
CA LYS A 292 -26.41 11.45 -4.45
C LYS A 292 -25.78 10.28 -3.68
N VAL A 293 -25.74 10.35 -2.35
CA VAL A 293 -25.21 9.27 -1.50
C VAL A 293 -26.08 8.01 -1.59
N VAL A 294 -27.41 8.17 -1.58
CA VAL A 294 -28.38 7.06 -1.75
C VAL A 294 -28.21 6.41 -3.13
N GLU A 295 -28.21 7.20 -4.20
CA GLU A 295 -28.11 6.67 -5.57
C GLU A 295 -26.74 6.03 -5.85
N LEU A 296 -25.64 6.57 -5.31
CA LEU A 296 -24.31 5.97 -5.40
C LEU A 296 -24.31 4.59 -4.75
N PHE A 297 -24.85 4.48 -3.53
CA PHE A 297 -24.95 3.20 -2.82
C PHE A 297 -25.83 2.19 -3.57
N ARG A 298 -26.95 2.65 -4.14
CA ARG A 298 -27.87 1.81 -4.95
C ARG A 298 -27.21 1.30 -6.24
N LEU A 299 -26.54 2.17 -7.00
CA LEU A 299 -25.82 1.79 -8.22
C LEU A 299 -24.65 0.86 -7.94
N ALA A 300 -23.93 1.08 -6.83
CA ALA A 300 -22.87 0.19 -6.38
C ALA A 300 -23.41 -1.21 -6.02
N GLN A 301 -24.48 -1.30 -5.22
CA GLN A 301 -25.17 -2.57 -4.90
C GLN A 301 -25.66 -3.27 -6.18
N ALA A 302 -26.28 -2.56 -7.11
CA ALA A 302 -26.79 -3.12 -8.37
C ALA A 302 -25.66 -3.69 -9.25
N THR A 303 -24.55 -2.95 -9.38
CA THR A 303 -23.35 -3.39 -10.11
C THR A 303 -22.76 -4.67 -9.50
N LEU A 304 -22.66 -4.74 -8.16
CA LEU A 304 -22.15 -5.92 -7.46
C LEU A 304 -23.08 -7.13 -7.59
N ASN A 305 -24.40 -6.93 -7.43
CA ASN A 305 -25.38 -8.01 -7.57
C ASN A 305 -25.31 -8.64 -8.97
N VAL A 306 -25.22 -7.82 -10.02
CA VAL A 306 -25.07 -8.29 -11.42
C VAL A 306 -23.76 -9.04 -11.65
N ALA A 307 -22.64 -8.61 -11.06
CA ALA A 307 -21.38 -9.35 -11.15
C ALA A 307 -21.43 -10.71 -10.45
N CYS A 308 -22.13 -10.79 -9.32
CA CYS A 308 -22.28 -12.03 -8.55
C CYS A 308 -23.37 -12.98 -9.11
N GLY A 309 -24.18 -12.53 -10.07
CA GLY A 309 -25.31 -13.29 -10.62
C GLY A 309 -26.53 -13.34 -9.69
N VAL A 310 -26.69 -12.35 -8.82
CA VAL A 310 -27.83 -12.27 -7.88
C VAL A 310 -29.02 -11.62 -8.58
N THR A 311 -30.08 -12.40 -8.79
CA THR A 311 -31.38 -11.91 -9.26
C THR A 311 -32.14 -11.27 -8.10
N THR A 312 -32.10 -9.94 -7.97
CA THR A 312 -32.98 -9.19 -7.07
C THR A 312 -34.21 -8.71 -7.83
N ASN A 313 -35.42 -8.95 -7.29
CA ASN A 313 -36.60 -8.22 -7.73
C ASN A 313 -36.51 -6.76 -7.26
N GLU A 314 -37.30 -5.86 -7.84
CA GLU A 314 -37.45 -4.50 -7.30
C GLU A 314 -38.09 -4.57 -5.90
N GLY A 315 -37.29 -4.29 -4.87
CA GLY A 315 -37.71 -4.35 -3.46
C GLY A 315 -37.05 -5.47 -2.64
N ASP A 316 -36.34 -6.43 -3.25
CA ASP A 316 -35.60 -7.45 -2.49
C ASP A 316 -34.29 -6.89 -1.91
N GLU A 317 -34.23 -6.71 -0.59
CA GLU A 317 -33.01 -6.28 0.13
C GLU A 317 -31.89 -7.32 0.13
N HIS A 318 -32.17 -8.57 -0.27
CA HIS A 318 -31.26 -9.71 -0.21
C HIS A 318 -30.28 -9.78 -1.40
N GLY A 319 -29.56 -8.68 -1.62
CA GLY A 319 -28.38 -8.63 -2.49
C GLY A 319 -27.14 -9.28 -1.86
N VAL A 320 -25.99 -9.08 -2.50
CA VAL A 320 -24.69 -9.48 -1.93
C VAL A 320 -24.48 -8.75 -0.58
N PRO A 321 -24.16 -9.45 0.52
CA PRO A 321 -24.10 -8.85 1.85
C PRO A 321 -22.86 -7.96 2.02
N PHE A 322 -23.09 -6.68 2.32
CA PHE A 322 -22.09 -5.73 2.81
C PHE A 322 -22.76 -4.62 3.63
N ASP A 323 -22.05 -4.02 4.59
CA ASP A 323 -22.58 -2.93 5.44
C ASP A 323 -22.01 -1.54 5.12
N ALA A 324 -20.93 -1.46 4.34
CA ALA A 324 -20.34 -0.22 3.87
C ALA A 324 -19.73 -0.32 2.46
N VAL A 325 -19.69 0.82 1.78
CA VAL A 325 -18.94 1.06 0.55
C VAL A 325 -17.90 2.14 0.82
N ALA A 326 -16.63 1.88 0.53
CA ALA A 326 -15.61 2.92 0.43
C ALA A 326 -15.43 3.30 -1.03
N VAL A 327 -15.50 4.60 -1.32
CA VAL A 327 -15.23 5.15 -2.66
C VAL A 327 -14.04 6.09 -2.60
N THR A 328 -13.17 5.99 -3.61
CA THR A 328 -11.94 6.76 -3.67
C THR A 328 -11.75 7.36 -5.06
N ARG A 329 -11.15 8.56 -5.12
CA ARG A 329 -10.68 9.19 -6.37
C ARG A 329 -9.16 9.27 -6.35
N ALA A 330 -8.54 8.80 -7.42
CA ALA A 330 -7.09 8.76 -7.58
C ALA A 330 -6.34 8.12 -6.40
N PHE A 331 -6.81 6.96 -5.94
CA PHE A 331 -6.14 6.18 -4.89
C PHE A 331 -4.81 5.63 -5.38
N ARG A 332 -3.78 5.90 -4.58
CA ARG A 332 -2.38 5.49 -4.74
C ARG A 332 -2.14 4.20 -3.97
N GLY A 333 -1.20 3.40 -4.45
CA GLY A 333 -0.73 2.20 -3.75
C GLY A 333 -0.32 2.47 -2.30
N SER A 334 -1.23 2.16 -1.37
CA SER A 334 -1.03 2.19 0.06
C SER A 334 -1.17 0.75 0.56
N PRO A 335 -0.08 -0.03 0.63
CA PRO A 335 -0.12 -1.38 1.21
C PRO A 335 -0.63 -1.32 2.65
N HIS A 336 -1.67 -2.09 2.93
CA HIS A 336 -2.28 -2.14 4.26
C HIS A 336 -3.04 -3.46 4.48
N VAL A 337 -3.47 -3.66 5.73
CA VAL A 337 -4.44 -4.67 6.14
C VAL A 337 -5.63 -3.95 6.76
N ASP A 338 -6.85 -4.26 6.33
CA ASP A 338 -8.05 -3.69 6.94
C ASP A 338 -8.41 -4.45 8.22
N ALA A 339 -7.73 -4.11 9.32
CA ALA A 339 -7.89 -4.73 10.63
C ALA A 339 -9.30 -4.56 11.28
N ARG A 340 -10.24 -3.90 10.61
CA ARG A 340 -11.66 -3.77 11.00
C ARG A 340 -12.61 -4.53 10.09
N ASP A 341 -12.11 -5.09 8.99
CA ASP A 341 -12.90 -5.93 8.10
C ASP A 341 -13.13 -7.30 8.75
N THR A 342 -14.37 -7.77 8.67
CA THR A 342 -14.78 -9.05 9.23
C THR A 342 -15.05 -10.10 8.17
N SER A 343 -14.93 -9.76 6.87
CA SER A 343 -15.30 -10.65 5.76
C SER A 343 -14.29 -10.58 4.60
N HIS A 344 -14.62 -11.22 3.48
CA HIS A 344 -14.05 -10.88 2.19
C HIS A 344 -14.63 -9.57 1.65
N GLN A 345 -13.82 -8.81 0.92
CA GLN A 345 -14.23 -7.61 0.21
C GLN A 345 -14.58 -7.94 -1.24
N TYR A 346 -15.38 -7.06 -1.84
CA TYR A 346 -15.47 -6.93 -3.29
C TYR A 346 -14.88 -5.61 -3.74
N VAL A 347 -14.19 -5.60 -4.89
CA VAL A 347 -13.48 -4.41 -5.38
C VAL A 347 -13.75 -4.21 -6.86
N LEU A 348 -14.07 -2.98 -7.24
CA LEU A 348 -14.25 -2.49 -8.60
C LEU A 348 -13.39 -1.24 -8.82
N ALA A 349 -12.80 -1.10 -10.01
CA ALA A 349 -12.19 0.14 -10.44
C ALA A 349 -12.85 0.66 -11.73
N LEU A 350 -13.16 1.96 -11.75
CA LEU A 350 -13.84 2.65 -12.85
C LEU A 350 -13.00 3.84 -13.33
N GLY A 351 -13.21 4.23 -14.59
CA GLY A 351 -12.49 5.33 -15.24
C GLY A 351 -11.73 4.87 -16.49
N ASP A 352 -11.01 5.79 -17.12
CA ASP A 352 -10.28 5.54 -18.37
C ASP A 352 -8.87 4.97 -18.15
N PHE A 353 -8.39 4.90 -16.91
CA PHE A 353 -7.00 4.61 -16.52
C PHE A 353 -6.26 3.49 -17.28
N SER A 354 -4.97 3.70 -17.55
CA SER A 354 -4.09 2.76 -18.25
C SER A 354 -2.80 2.46 -17.48
N ASP A 355 -1.93 1.65 -18.10
CA ASP A 355 -0.57 1.31 -17.65
C ASP A 355 -0.45 0.54 -16.32
N GLY A 356 -1.58 0.26 -15.66
CA GLY A 356 -1.73 -0.58 -14.49
C GLY A 356 -3.07 -0.34 -13.81
N GLY A 357 -3.08 -0.13 -12.50
CA GLY A 357 -4.28 0.14 -11.70
C GLY A 357 -5.01 -1.13 -11.26
N ALA A 358 -4.32 -2.27 -11.33
CA ALA A 358 -4.72 -3.54 -10.78
C ALA A 358 -4.70 -3.52 -9.25
N LEU A 359 -5.52 -4.38 -8.65
CA LEU A 359 -5.50 -4.65 -7.22
C LEU A 359 -4.47 -5.73 -6.95
N CYS A 360 -3.41 -5.41 -6.23
CA CYS A 360 -2.38 -6.34 -5.82
C CYS A 360 -2.68 -6.86 -4.41
N VAL A 361 -2.66 -8.18 -4.22
CA VAL A 361 -2.87 -8.85 -2.94
C VAL A 361 -1.70 -9.78 -2.67
N GLU A 362 -1.17 -9.77 -1.44
CA GLU A 362 -0.20 -10.77 -1.01
C GLU A 362 -0.86 -12.16 -1.05
N GLU A 363 -0.26 -13.10 -1.78
CA GLU A 363 -0.77 -14.47 -1.82
C GLU A 363 -0.54 -15.17 -0.49
N VAL A 364 -1.59 -15.82 0.02
CA VAL A 364 -1.56 -16.66 1.22
C VAL A 364 -2.07 -18.06 0.91
N ALA A 365 -1.46 -19.05 1.56
CA ALA A 365 -1.90 -20.43 1.59
C ALA A 365 -2.35 -20.82 3.01
N GLU A 366 -3.27 -21.78 3.11
CA GLU A 366 -3.59 -22.39 4.40
C GLU A 366 -2.41 -23.27 4.85
N GLU A 367 -1.90 -23.00 6.06
CA GLU A 367 -0.81 -23.77 6.67
C GLU A 367 -1.34 -25.17 7.01
N LYS A 368 -0.96 -26.16 6.19
CA LYS A 368 -1.30 -27.56 6.46
C LYS A 368 -0.61 -27.98 7.75
N ASN A 369 -1.40 -28.19 8.81
CA ASN A 369 -0.92 -28.80 10.05
C ASN A 369 -0.14 -30.09 9.71
N GLN A 370 1.16 -30.10 9.99
CA GLN A 370 1.96 -31.32 9.91
C GLN A 370 1.31 -32.37 10.83
N ARG A 371 1.18 -33.60 10.33
CA ARG A 371 0.61 -34.69 11.14
C ARG A 371 1.56 -34.96 12.31
N PRO A 372 1.06 -35.09 13.56
CA PRO A 372 1.90 -35.50 14.67
C PRO A 372 2.45 -36.91 14.39
N GLY A 373 3.73 -37.01 14.07
CA GLY A 373 4.38 -38.26 13.65
C GLY A 373 5.54 -38.07 12.65
N ASP A 374 5.60 -36.95 11.94
CA ASP A 374 6.75 -36.61 11.08
C ASP A 374 7.88 -36.01 11.93
N PRO A 375 9.13 -36.53 11.90
CA PRO A 375 10.20 -36.07 12.79
C PRO A 375 10.86 -34.77 12.28
N GLY A 376 10.10 -33.67 12.31
CA GLY A 376 10.55 -32.32 11.94
C GLY A 376 10.34 -31.29 13.05
N ASP A 377 11.41 -30.92 13.76
CA ASP A 377 11.57 -29.68 14.53
C ASP A 377 10.41 -29.18 15.42
N ALA A 378 9.84 -30.07 16.25
CA ALA A 378 8.99 -29.70 17.38
C ALA A 378 9.79 -29.04 18.53
N ARG A 379 10.44 -27.88 18.30
CA ARG A 379 11.19 -27.11 19.31
C ARG A 379 11.54 -25.65 18.92
N ALA A 380 10.59 -24.88 18.37
CA ALA A 380 10.83 -23.48 18.00
C ALA A 380 9.62 -22.52 18.19
N CYS A 381 8.86 -22.67 19.28
CA CYS A 381 7.90 -21.66 19.73
C CYS A 381 8.30 -21.18 21.12
N GLY A 382 8.92 -19.99 21.19
CA GLY A 382 9.11 -19.28 22.45
C GLY A 382 7.82 -18.58 22.89
N ASP A 383 7.66 -18.36 24.19
CA ASP A 383 6.45 -17.76 24.77
C ASP A 383 6.23 -16.32 24.29
N ALA A 384 5.28 -16.15 23.35
CA ALA A 384 4.77 -14.84 22.97
C ALA A 384 3.88 -14.31 24.10
N LYS A 385 4.14 -13.07 24.54
CA LYS A 385 3.39 -12.44 25.64
C LYS A 385 2.05 -11.88 25.16
N ASP A 386 1.05 -11.89 26.04
CA ASP A 386 -0.27 -11.30 25.76
C ASP A 386 -0.14 -9.83 25.29
N GLY A 387 -0.63 -9.55 24.08
CA GLY A 387 -0.63 -8.20 23.51
C GLY A 387 -0.52 -8.12 21.99
N ASP A 388 -0.06 -9.18 21.32
CA ASP A 388 0.09 -9.16 19.85
C ASP A 388 -1.26 -9.13 19.12
N PRO A 389 -1.44 -8.24 18.13
CA PRO A 389 -2.65 -8.21 17.31
C PRO A 389 -2.74 -9.45 16.42
N VAL A 390 -3.94 -10.04 16.36
CA VAL A 390 -4.23 -11.28 15.61
C VAL A 390 -4.25 -11.03 14.11
N PHE A 391 -3.06 -10.95 13.51
CA PHE A 391 -2.86 -11.04 12.07
C PHE A 391 -2.62 -12.51 11.67
N TYR A 392 -3.08 -12.89 10.47
CA TYR A 392 -2.91 -14.25 9.91
C TYR A 392 -3.44 -15.41 10.78
N GLY A 393 -4.57 -15.21 11.47
CA GLY A 393 -5.30 -16.28 12.17
C GLY A 393 -4.70 -16.75 13.51
N ALA A 394 -3.65 -16.08 14.01
CA ALA A 394 -2.98 -16.42 15.27
C ALA A 394 -3.78 -16.03 16.53
N ALA A 395 -5.05 -16.44 16.64
CA ALA A 395 -5.76 -16.36 17.91
C ALA A 395 -5.41 -17.58 18.77
N LEU A 396 -4.85 -17.33 19.96
CA LEU A 396 -4.63 -18.37 20.95
C LEU A 396 -5.96 -18.99 21.37
N GLY A 397 -6.04 -20.32 21.31
CA GLY A 397 -7.18 -21.07 21.84
C GLY A 397 -7.28 -20.90 23.36
N LYS A 398 -8.04 -19.91 23.81
CA LYS A 398 -8.42 -19.81 25.23
C LYS A 398 -9.12 -21.11 25.62
N LYS A 399 -8.54 -21.83 26.60
CA LYS A 399 -9.25 -22.90 27.30
C LYS A 399 -10.53 -22.30 27.89
N THR A 400 -11.68 -22.73 27.39
CA THR A 400 -12.93 -22.57 28.12
C THR A 400 -12.87 -23.40 29.40
N ARG A 401 -13.70 -23.06 30.38
CA ARG A 401 -13.75 -23.74 31.69
C ARG A 401 -14.25 -25.18 31.58
N ASP A 402 -14.83 -25.53 30.43
CA ASP A 402 -15.68 -26.70 30.21
C ASP A 402 -15.04 -27.79 29.32
N GLY A 403 -13.72 -27.72 29.10
CA GLY A 403 -12.93 -28.82 28.54
C GLY A 403 -13.05 -29.09 27.03
N GLU A 404 -14.01 -28.49 26.34
CA GLU A 404 -14.12 -28.56 24.88
C GLU A 404 -12.88 -27.99 24.19
N ARG A 405 -12.09 -28.88 23.56
CA ARG A 405 -11.02 -28.46 22.64
C ARG A 405 -11.66 -27.91 21.37
N ARG A 406 -11.80 -26.59 21.27
CA ARG A 406 -12.00 -25.92 19.98
C ARG A 406 -10.93 -26.41 19.01
N ALA A 407 -11.33 -26.73 17.77
CA ALA A 407 -10.40 -27.05 16.70
C ALA A 407 -9.33 -25.94 16.57
N PRO A 408 -8.07 -26.28 16.28
CA PRO A 408 -7.04 -25.27 16.07
C PRO A 408 -7.48 -24.33 14.94
N LEU A 409 -7.37 -23.04 15.19
CA LEU A 409 -7.74 -22.02 14.21
C LEU A 409 -6.91 -22.18 12.94
N ARG A 410 -7.57 -22.09 11.78
CA ARG A 410 -6.90 -22.12 10.48
C ARG A 410 -5.88 -20.99 10.43
N ARG A 411 -4.63 -21.34 10.18
CA ARG A 411 -3.53 -20.39 10.04
C ARG A 411 -3.21 -20.21 8.57
N PHE A 412 -3.04 -18.97 8.15
CA PHE A 412 -2.71 -18.62 6.77
C PHE A 412 -1.28 -18.08 6.73
N VAL A 413 -0.47 -18.59 5.81
CA VAL A 413 0.93 -18.21 5.66
C VAL A 413 1.14 -17.61 4.27
N PRO A 414 1.75 -16.41 4.18
CA PRO A 414 2.08 -15.81 2.89
C PRO A 414 3.07 -16.64 2.06
N THR A 415 2.82 -16.75 0.76
CA THR A 415 3.60 -17.59 -0.17
C THR A 415 4.85 -16.90 -0.73
N GLY A 416 5.06 -15.63 -0.39
CA GLY A 416 6.08 -14.77 -1.03
C GLY A 416 5.66 -14.20 -2.38
N HIS A 417 4.50 -14.56 -2.93
CA HIS A 417 4.01 -14.07 -4.23
C HIS A 417 2.98 -12.93 -4.08
N VAL A 418 2.65 -12.28 -5.20
CA VAL A 418 1.57 -11.29 -5.33
C VAL A 418 0.57 -11.75 -6.38
N LEU A 419 -0.72 -11.74 -6.04
CA LEU A 419 -1.80 -11.88 -7.00
C LEU A 419 -2.23 -10.48 -7.47
N ARG A 420 -2.01 -10.20 -8.74
CA ARG A 420 -2.35 -8.94 -9.41
C ARG A 420 -3.66 -9.12 -10.17
N VAL A 421 -4.72 -8.55 -9.62
CA VAL A 421 -6.10 -8.70 -10.09
C VAL A 421 -6.52 -7.50 -10.94
N ASN A 422 -6.88 -7.75 -12.19
CA ASN A 422 -7.44 -6.72 -13.07
C ASN A 422 -8.88 -6.37 -12.65
N VAL A 423 -9.04 -5.18 -12.07
CA VAL A 423 -10.31 -4.63 -11.55
C VAL A 423 -10.92 -3.55 -12.46
N LYS A 424 -10.33 -3.23 -13.62
CA LYS A 424 -10.88 -2.22 -14.54
C LYS A 424 -12.19 -2.71 -15.13
N ASN A 425 -13.30 -2.05 -14.78
CA ASN A 425 -14.68 -2.43 -15.14
C ASN A 425 -15.02 -3.88 -14.77
N ARG A 426 -14.40 -4.40 -13.70
CA ARG A 426 -14.48 -5.80 -13.26
C ARG A 426 -14.55 -5.90 -11.75
N ILE A 427 -15.30 -6.88 -11.25
CA ILE A 427 -15.43 -7.15 -9.82
C ILE A 427 -14.41 -8.23 -9.41
N ALA A 428 -13.49 -7.87 -8.54
CA ALA A 428 -12.68 -8.81 -7.78
C ALA A 428 -13.35 -9.16 -6.46
N ARG A 429 -13.04 -10.35 -5.94
CA ARG A 429 -13.26 -10.72 -4.53
C ARG A 429 -11.89 -10.96 -3.91
N ILE A 430 -11.64 -10.43 -2.71
CA ILE A 430 -10.38 -10.61 -1.97
C ILE A 430 -10.66 -10.74 -0.47
N ASP A 431 -9.71 -11.18 0.33
CA ASP A 431 -9.78 -11.05 1.79
C ASP A 431 -9.01 -9.80 2.21
N GLY A 432 -9.72 -8.76 2.70
CA GLY A 432 -9.14 -7.48 3.12
C GLY A 432 -8.23 -7.59 4.36
N ARG A 433 -8.24 -8.75 5.03
CA ARG A 433 -7.39 -9.08 6.18
C ARG A 433 -5.98 -9.53 5.77
N HIS A 434 -5.71 -9.68 4.48
CA HIS A 434 -4.35 -9.87 3.93
C HIS A 434 -3.83 -8.55 3.33
N VAL A 435 -2.50 -8.43 3.18
CA VAL A 435 -1.87 -7.21 2.66
C VAL A 435 -2.30 -6.96 1.22
N HIS A 436 -2.83 -5.76 0.93
CA HIS A 436 -3.24 -5.39 -0.42
C HIS A 436 -3.01 -3.91 -0.73
N TRP A 437 -2.85 -3.59 -2.02
CA TRP A 437 -2.58 -2.26 -2.57
C TRP A 437 -3.06 -2.15 -4.03
N VAL A 438 -2.86 -0.98 -4.63
CA VAL A 438 -3.04 -0.75 -6.08
C VAL A 438 -1.67 -0.46 -6.69
N ASP A 439 -1.33 -1.09 -7.82
CA ASP A 439 -0.08 -0.81 -8.55
C ASP A 439 -0.13 0.54 -9.28
N GLY A 440 1.00 0.98 -9.84
CA GLY A 440 1.07 2.25 -10.56
C GLY A 440 0.10 2.31 -11.75
N TRP A 441 -0.54 3.46 -11.97
CA TRP A 441 -1.50 3.69 -13.08
C TRP A 441 -1.47 5.14 -13.58
N SER A 442 -2.02 5.39 -14.76
CA SER A 442 -2.18 6.71 -15.38
C SER A 442 -3.65 6.99 -15.74
N GLY A 443 -4.07 8.26 -15.91
CA GLY A 443 -5.42 8.64 -16.35
C GLY A 443 -6.37 9.08 -15.21
N GLU A 444 -7.65 8.73 -15.30
CA GLU A 444 -8.64 8.85 -14.21
C GLU A 444 -9.04 7.48 -13.67
N ARG A 445 -8.97 7.32 -12.34
CA ARG A 445 -9.36 6.08 -11.64
C ARG A 445 -10.14 6.39 -10.38
N PHE A 446 -11.27 5.71 -10.23
CA PHE A 446 -12.01 5.57 -8.98
C PHE A 446 -11.93 4.12 -8.49
N SER A 447 -11.85 3.90 -7.18
CA SER A 447 -12.10 2.58 -6.58
C SER A 447 -13.45 2.57 -5.87
N VAL A 448 -14.16 1.44 -5.94
CA VAL A 448 -15.36 1.14 -5.16
C VAL A 448 -15.10 -0.18 -4.43
N VAL A 449 -15.09 -0.15 -3.11
CA VAL A 449 -14.78 -1.30 -2.23
C VAL A 449 -15.98 -1.58 -1.34
N PHE A 450 -16.47 -2.81 -1.37
CA PHE A 450 -17.60 -3.30 -0.58
C PHE A 450 -17.06 -4.17 0.55
N PHE A 451 -17.42 -3.87 1.80
CA PHE A 451 -16.85 -4.55 2.97
C PHE A 451 -17.85 -4.69 4.13
N CYS A 452 -17.51 -5.56 5.08
CA CYS A 452 -18.29 -5.82 6.28
C CYS A 452 -17.50 -5.40 7.52
N THR A 453 -18.13 -4.64 8.41
CA THR A 453 -17.60 -4.29 9.73
C THR A 453 -18.36 -4.97 10.86
N ARG A 454 -19.52 -5.55 10.58
CA ARG A 454 -20.35 -6.26 11.56
C ARG A 454 -20.06 -7.76 11.58
N LYS A 455 -19.92 -8.30 12.80
CA LYS A 455 -19.71 -9.74 13.04
C LYS A 455 -20.83 -10.63 12.49
N GLU A 456 -22.06 -10.13 12.39
CA GLU A 456 -23.19 -10.84 11.78
C GLU A 456 -22.99 -11.13 10.29
N ASN A 457 -22.17 -10.32 9.61
CA ASN A 457 -21.84 -10.44 8.19
C ASN A 457 -20.39 -10.94 7.97
N ALA A 458 -19.79 -11.58 8.97
CA ALA A 458 -18.41 -12.03 8.93
C ALA A 458 -18.27 -13.36 8.18
N ALA A 459 -17.35 -13.41 7.21
CA ALA A 459 -16.91 -14.64 6.58
C ALA A 459 -15.63 -15.17 7.25
N GLU A 460 -15.44 -16.49 7.23
CA GLU A 460 -14.15 -17.10 7.61
C GLU A 460 -13.00 -16.51 6.77
N THR A 461 -11.79 -16.46 7.33
CA THR A 461 -10.59 -16.14 6.55
C THR A 461 -10.33 -17.25 5.54
N GLN A 462 -10.06 -16.89 4.28
CA GLN A 462 -9.80 -17.84 3.21
C GLN A 462 -8.38 -17.65 2.64
N ALA A 463 -7.86 -18.71 2.00
CA ALA A 463 -6.64 -18.64 1.22
C ALA A 463 -6.91 -17.90 -0.10
N THR A 464 -5.88 -17.27 -0.70
CA THR A 464 -6.05 -16.48 -1.93
C THR A 464 -6.64 -17.31 -3.08
N ALA A 465 -6.31 -18.60 -3.16
CA ALA A 465 -6.87 -19.55 -4.12
C ALA A 465 -8.41 -19.61 -4.12
N ALA A 466 -9.07 -19.54 -2.96
CA ALA A 466 -10.53 -19.59 -2.88
C ALA A 466 -11.22 -18.33 -3.47
N HIS A 467 -10.49 -17.21 -3.54
CA HIS A 467 -10.97 -16.00 -4.20
C HIS A 467 -10.75 -16.06 -5.71
N GLU A 468 -9.61 -16.59 -6.15
CA GLU A 468 -9.31 -16.91 -7.54
C GLU A 468 -10.31 -17.91 -8.14
N GLU A 469 -10.58 -19.03 -7.47
CA GLU A 469 -11.58 -20.02 -7.87
C GLU A 469 -12.97 -19.40 -8.05
N TRP A 470 -13.37 -18.49 -7.15
CA TRP A 470 -14.64 -17.77 -7.26
C TRP A 470 -14.69 -16.83 -8.47
N MET A 471 -13.61 -16.09 -8.75
CA MET A 471 -13.54 -15.21 -9.92
C MET A 471 -13.58 -16.03 -11.22
N VAL A 472 -12.84 -17.14 -11.27
CA VAL A 472 -12.84 -18.07 -12.43
C VAL A 472 -14.21 -18.72 -12.63
N ALA A 473 -14.87 -19.17 -11.56
CA ALA A 473 -16.21 -19.75 -11.64
C ALA A 473 -17.23 -18.75 -12.19
N LYS A 474 -17.30 -17.54 -11.61
CA LYS A 474 -18.22 -16.48 -12.05
C LYS A 474 -17.94 -16.02 -13.49
N GLN A 475 -16.68 -15.98 -13.89
CA GLN A 475 -16.32 -15.68 -15.28
C GLN A 475 -16.80 -16.75 -16.27
N ARG A 476 -16.77 -18.04 -15.88
CA ARG A 476 -17.30 -19.16 -16.69
C ARG A 476 -18.82 -19.15 -16.76
N GLU A 477 -19.50 -18.91 -15.64
CA GLU A 477 -20.97 -18.79 -15.58
C GLU A 477 -21.47 -17.74 -16.59
N LYS A 478 -20.82 -16.58 -16.68
CA LYS A 478 -21.20 -15.53 -17.64
C LYS A 478 -20.96 -15.90 -19.11
N VAL A 479 -19.85 -16.59 -19.42
CA VAL A 479 -19.60 -17.06 -20.81
C VAL A 479 -20.69 -18.04 -21.23
N LEU A 480 -21.08 -18.96 -20.34
CA LEU A 480 -22.16 -19.91 -20.61
C LEU A 480 -23.53 -19.22 -20.74
N SER A 481 -23.82 -18.19 -19.93
CA SER A 481 -25.10 -17.48 -20.05
C SER A 481 -25.23 -16.72 -21.38
N MET A 482 -24.14 -16.15 -21.90
CA MET A 482 -24.14 -15.49 -23.21
C MET A 482 -24.35 -16.49 -24.35
N GLN A 483 -23.70 -17.66 -24.29
CA GLN A 483 -23.82 -18.73 -25.29
C GLN A 483 -25.18 -19.45 -25.31
N LEU A 484 -26.06 -19.18 -24.32
CA LEU A 484 -27.42 -19.72 -24.25
C LEU A 484 -28.50 -18.69 -24.64
N THR A 485 -28.10 -17.45 -24.92
CA THR A 485 -28.98 -16.36 -25.39
C THR A 485 -28.82 -16.03 -26.87
N ASP A 486 -27.77 -16.57 -27.51
CA ASP A 486 -27.56 -16.59 -28.97
C ASP A 486 -28.13 -17.88 -29.60
#